data_AF-A0A328E1L5-F1
#
_entry.id   AF-A0A328E1L5-F1
#
_cell.length_a   1.000
_cell.length_b   1.000
_cell.length_c   1.000
_cell.angle_alpha   90.00
_cell.angle_beta   90.00
_cell.angle_gamma   90.00
#
_symmetry.space_group_name_H-M   'P 1'
#
loop_
_entity.id
_entity.type
_entity.pdbx_description
1 polymer ?
#
loop_
_entity_poly.entity_id
_entity_poly.type
_entity_poly.pdbx_seq_one_letter_code
_entity_poly.pdbx_strand_id
1 'polypeptide(L)'
;MSSSPPSSSSTRALKIGIVGFGAFGQFLSKTMTKQGHFLRATSRSDHSQLCQKLGIPFHRDMDEFLESENEVVLICTSILSLSQVINSMPFGSLKRPTLFVDVLSVKEYPRNLLLQVLPEDSDVLCTHPMFGPESGKNGWQDLTFMYDKVRIRDEALCSSFINIFSSEGCRMLEMGCEEHDELAARTQFLTHTIGRILSEMVVEPTPLDTKGFQKLVQVKEGTVKDSFDLFSGLFIHNRFARQQMQILEEAFEKTKQKLQERLDNTR
;
A
#
# COMPACT_ATOMS: atom_id res chain seq x y z
N MET A 1 -16.09 -2.58 -43.99
CA MET A 1 -14.97 -2.98 -43.13
C MET A 1 -15.54 -3.24 -41.75
N SER A 2 -15.68 -4.52 -41.40
CA SER A 2 -16.26 -4.96 -40.11
C SER A 2 -15.22 -4.73 -39.02
N SER A 3 -15.55 -3.87 -38.07
CA SER A 3 -14.81 -3.67 -36.83
C SER A 3 -14.97 -4.91 -35.95
N SER A 4 -13.90 -5.67 -35.77
CA SER A 4 -13.84 -6.74 -34.78
C SER A 4 -14.07 -6.17 -33.37
N PRO A 5 -14.83 -6.86 -32.50
CA PRO A 5 -14.95 -6.46 -31.10
C PRO A 5 -13.59 -6.60 -30.39
N PRO A 6 -13.31 -5.83 -29.33
CA PRO A 6 -12.10 -6.00 -28.55
C PRO A 6 -12.09 -7.43 -28.00
N SER A 7 -11.00 -8.16 -28.26
CA SER A 7 -10.81 -9.49 -27.72
C SER A 7 -10.96 -9.45 -26.20
N SER A 8 -11.95 -10.16 -25.68
CA SER A 8 -12.04 -10.47 -24.25
C SER A 8 -10.78 -11.25 -23.87
N SER A 9 -9.77 -10.57 -23.32
CA SER A 9 -8.58 -11.25 -22.82
C SER A 9 -9.03 -12.11 -21.65
N SER A 10 -9.05 -13.43 -21.83
CA SER A 10 -9.24 -14.34 -20.71
C SER A 10 -8.14 -14.04 -19.70
N THR A 11 -8.54 -13.61 -18.51
CA THR A 11 -7.61 -13.32 -17.42
C THR A 11 -6.95 -14.62 -16.99
N ARG A 12 -5.65 -14.75 -17.28
CA ARG A 12 -4.82 -15.88 -16.85
C ARG A 12 -4.82 -15.96 -15.31
N ALA A 13 -5.19 -17.11 -14.76
CA ALA A 13 -5.01 -17.38 -13.34
C ALA A 13 -3.50 -17.38 -13.01
N LEU A 14 -3.14 -16.73 -11.90
CA LEU A 14 -1.75 -16.54 -11.47
C LEU A 14 -1.48 -17.35 -10.20
N LYS A 15 -0.24 -17.83 -10.04
CA LYS A 15 0.27 -18.32 -8.75
C LYS A 15 0.91 -17.17 -7.96
N ILE A 16 0.22 -16.66 -6.95
CA ILE A 16 0.64 -15.48 -6.16
C ILE A 16 1.00 -15.92 -4.73
N GLY A 17 2.25 -15.71 -4.34
CA GLY A 17 2.70 -15.88 -2.97
C GLY A 17 2.66 -14.56 -2.21
N ILE A 18 1.94 -14.50 -1.09
CA ILE A 18 1.83 -13.30 -0.24
C ILE A 18 2.81 -13.40 0.93
N VAL A 19 3.69 -12.41 1.06
CA VAL A 19 4.61 -12.25 2.20
C VAL A 19 4.06 -11.18 3.13
N GLY A 20 3.69 -11.57 4.34
CA GLY A 20 3.03 -10.69 5.30
C GLY A 20 1.51 -10.78 5.19
N PHE A 21 0.92 -11.78 5.86
CA PHE A 21 -0.52 -12.04 5.82
C PHE A 21 -1.31 -11.25 6.88
N GLY A 22 -0.98 -9.97 7.03
CA GLY A 22 -1.68 -9.03 7.91
C GLY A 22 -2.99 -8.51 7.31
N ALA A 23 -3.57 -7.45 7.91
CA ALA A 23 -4.87 -6.91 7.49
C ALA A 23 -4.93 -6.56 5.99
N PHE A 24 -3.87 -5.97 5.44
CA PHE A 24 -3.82 -5.58 4.03
C PHE A 24 -3.64 -6.78 3.09
N GLY A 25 -2.72 -7.70 3.40
CA GLY A 25 -2.54 -8.93 2.64
C GLY A 25 -3.81 -9.79 2.60
N GLN A 26 -4.52 -9.90 3.72
CA GLN A 26 -5.82 -10.56 3.82
C GLN A 26 -6.92 -9.83 3.03
N PHE A 27 -6.86 -8.50 2.93
CA PHE A 27 -7.80 -7.72 2.14
C PHE A 27 -7.62 -7.97 0.65
N LEU A 28 -6.38 -7.93 0.15
CA LEU A 28 -6.06 -8.23 -1.25
C LEU A 28 -6.38 -9.69 -1.61
N SER A 29 -6.09 -10.63 -0.71
CA SER A 29 -6.29 -12.07 -0.97
C SER A 29 -7.74 -12.40 -1.28
N LYS A 30 -8.71 -11.73 -0.64
CA LYS A 30 -10.15 -11.97 -0.88
C LYS A 30 -10.52 -11.72 -2.33
N THR A 31 -10.09 -10.60 -2.89
CA THR A 31 -10.36 -10.24 -4.28
C THR A 31 -9.59 -11.13 -5.25
N MET A 32 -8.31 -11.41 -4.98
CA MET A 32 -7.50 -12.29 -5.82
C MET A 32 -8.07 -13.72 -5.87
N THR A 33 -8.57 -14.25 -4.74
CA THR A 33 -9.27 -15.55 -4.72
C THR A 33 -10.58 -15.49 -5.50
N LYS A 34 -11.37 -14.42 -5.35
CA LYS A 34 -12.63 -14.22 -6.12
C LYS A 34 -12.38 -14.20 -7.63
N GLN A 35 -11.25 -13.66 -8.07
CA GLN A 35 -10.83 -13.63 -9.49
C GLN A 35 -10.25 -14.97 -9.99
N GLY A 36 -10.08 -15.97 -9.11
CA GLY A 36 -9.61 -17.30 -9.48
C GLY A 36 -8.08 -17.48 -9.48
N HIS A 37 -7.33 -16.58 -8.84
CA HIS A 37 -5.89 -16.76 -8.67
C HIS A 37 -5.58 -17.79 -7.58
N PHE A 38 -4.46 -18.49 -7.74
CA PHE A 38 -3.96 -19.46 -6.76
C PHE A 38 -3.05 -18.74 -5.77
N LEU A 39 -3.49 -18.66 -4.51
CA LEU A 39 -2.75 -17.94 -3.47
C LEU A 39 -1.98 -18.89 -2.59
N ARG A 40 -0.80 -18.46 -2.13
CA ARG A 40 -0.08 -19.01 -0.98
C ARG A 40 0.30 -17.88 -0.06
N ALA A 41 0.54 -18.16 1.21
CA ALA A 41 0.91 -17.12 2.16
C ALA A 41 2.04 -17.58 3.08
N THR A 42 2.89 -16.63 3.45
CA THR A 42 3.81 -16.72 4.57
C THR A 42 3.75 -15.43 5.38
N SER A 43 4.05 -15.51 6.67
CA SER A 43 4.02 -14.36 7.57
C SER A 43 4.81 -14.66 8.83
N ARG A 44 5.32 -13.62 9.49
CA ARG A 44 5.96 -13.74 10.82
C ARG A 44 5.00 -14.38 11.84
N SER A 45 3.75 -13.93 11.85
CA SER A 45 2.73 -14.47 12.74
C SER A 45 2.08 -15.69 12.11
N ASP A 46 1.68 -16.65 12.93
CA ASP A 46 0.98 -17.83 12.44
C ASP A 46 -0.46 -17.50 12.02
N HIS A 47 -0.77 -17.72 10.74
CA HIS A 47 -2.13 -17.56 10.19
C HIS A 47 -2.70 -18.89 9.68
N SER A 48 -2.13 -20.04 10.03
CA SER A 48 -2.50 -21.36 9.52
C SER A 48 -4.01 -21.63 9.57
N GLN A 49 -4.68 -21.37 10.71
CA GLN A 49 -6.13 -21.59 10.85
C GLN A 49 -6.96 -20.68 9.95
N LEU A 50 -6.55 -19.42 9.78
CA LEU A 50 -7.25 -18.46 8.92
C LEU A 50 -7.07 -18.85 7.45
N CYS A 51 -5.83 -19.13 7.05
CA CYS A 51 -5.49 -19.55 5.70
C CYS A 51 -6.20 -20.86 5.31
N GLN A 52 -6.32 -21.83 6.23
CA GLN A 52 -7.10 -23.05 6.03
C GLN A 52 -8.57 -22.75 5.73
N LYS A 53 -9.21 -21.84 6.49
CA LYS A 53 -10.61 -21.42 6.25
C LYS A 53 -10.78 -20.71 4.89
N LEU A 54 -9.75 -20.03 4.42
CA LEU A 54 -9.74 -19.32 3.13
C LEU A 54 -9.30 -20.20 1.96
N GLY A 55 -8.90 -21.45 2.20
CA GLY A 55 -8.35 -22.34 1.15
C GLY A 55 -6.99 -21.89 0.62
N ILE A 56 -6.21 -21.16 1.40
CA ILE A 56 -4.88 -20.65 1.05
C ILE A 56 -3.83 -21.50 1.77
N PRO A 57 -2.91 -22.20 1.07
CA PRO A 57 -1.78 -22.85 1.71
C PRO A 57 -0.90 -21.83 2.45
N PHE A 58 -0.56 -22.14 3.70
CA PHE A 58 0.27 -21.29 4.56
C PHE A 58 1.59 -22.00 4.85
N HIS A 59 2.70 -21.31 4.56
CA HIS A 59 4.05 -21.79 4.80
C HIS A 59 4.66 -20.99 5.96
N ARG A 60 5.03 -21.68 7.04
CA ARG A 60 5.78 -21.06 8.15
C ARG A 60 7.25 -20.88 7.81
N ASP A 61 7.78 -21.78 6.99
CA ASP A 61 9.15 -21.76 6.51
C ASP A 61 9.25 -20.96 5.20
N MET A 62 10.26 -20.09 5.10
CA MET A 62 10.43 -19.21 3.94
C MET A 62 11.02 -19.96 2.75
N ASP A 63 11.85 -20.98 2.96
CA ASP A 63 12.37 -21.82 1.87
C ASP A 63 11.21 -22.55 1.21
N GLU A 64 10.38 -23.26 1.98
CA GLU A 64 9.19 -23.95 1.45
C GLU A 64 8.26 -22.99 0.68
N PHE A 65 8.10 -21.76 1.17
CA PHE A 65 7.32 -20.74 0.48
C PHE A 65 7.95 -20.35 -0.87
N LEU A 66 9.26 -20.10 -0.94
CA LEU A 66 9.92 -19.73 -2.19
C LEU A 66 10.01 -20.89 -3.19
N GLU A 67 10.07 -22.13 -2.71
CA GLU A 67 10.06 -23.32 -3.54
C GLU A 67 8.69 -23.62 -4.17
N SER A 68 7.62 -22.97 -3.70
CA SER A 68 6.23 -23.25 -4.10
C SER A 68 5.81 -22.71 -5.49
N GLU A 69 6.78 -22.49 -6.38
CA GLU A 69 6.61 -22.06 -7.78
C GLU A 69 5.74 -20.81 -7.98
N ASN A 70 5.88 -19.82 -7.10
CA ASN A 70 5.16 -18.55 -7.23
C ASN A 70 5.63 -17.80 -8.49
N GLU A 71 4.66 -17.36 -9.30
CA GLU A 71 4.91 -16.48 -10.45
C GLU A 71 5.07 -15.04 -9.97
N VAL A 72 4.28 -14.67 -8.96
CA VAL A 72 4.31 -13.37 -8.31
C VAL A 72 4.56 -13.55 -6.81
N VAL A 73 5.50 -12.81 -6.25
CA VAL A 73 5.66 -12.64 -4.80
C VAL A 73 5.20 -11.24 -4.42
N LEU A 74 4.08 -11.16 -3.69
CA LEU A 74 3.44 -9.94 -3.24
C LEU A 74 3.84 -9.62 -1.80
N ILE A 75 4.57 -8.52 -1.61
CA ILE A 75 5.12 -8.07 -0.34
C ILE A 75 4.13 -7.13 0.34
N CYS A 76 3.45 -7.68 1.36
CA CYS A 76 2.40 -7.05 2.16
C CYS A 76 2.83 -6.80 3.62
N THR A 77 4.14 -6.70 3.87
CA THR A 77 4.68 -6.44 5.23
C THR A 77 4.53 -4.96 5.60
N SER A 78 4.88 -4.59 6.84
CA SER A 78 5.00 -3.17 7.19
C SER A 78 6.22 -2.55 6.50
N ILE A 79 6.18 -1.23 6.26
CA ILE A 79 7.30 -0.46 5.72
C ILE A 79 8.56 -0.69 6.56
N LEU A 80 8.42 -0.58 7.89
CA LEU A 80 9.53 -0.70 8.84
C LEU A 80 10.19 -2.08 8.84
N SER A 81 9.45 -3.14 8.51
CA SER A 81 9.96 -4.52 8.51
C SER A 81 10.52 -4.98 7.17
N LEU A 82 10.30 -4.22 6.09
CA LEU A 82 10.65 -4.63 4.72
C LEU A 82 12.12 -5.07 4.61
N SER A 83 13.06 -4.22 5.04
CA SER A 83 14.49 -4.52 4.95
C SER A 83 14.86 -5.81 5.66
N GLN A 84 14.37 -6.01 6.88
CA GLN A 84 14.63 -7.25 7.62
C GLN A 84 14.07 -8.47 6.88
N VAL A 85 12.84 -8.38 6.39
CA VAL A 85 12.18 -9.50 5.70
C VAL A 85 12.90 -9.86 4.41
N ILE A 86 13.13 -8.87 3.54
CA ILE A 86 13.76 -9.08 2.22
C ILE A 86 15.20 -9.57 2.36
N ASN A 87 16.00 -9.01 3.28
CA ASN A 87 17.37 -9.48 3.50
C ASN A 87 17.45 -10.89 4.12
N SER A 88 16.38 -11.36 4.76
CA SER A 88 16.33 -12.72 5.32
C SER A 88 15.87 -13.79 4.33
N MET A 89 15.40 -13.40 3.14
CA MET A 89 14.87 -14.34 2.16
C MET A 89 15.99 -15.15 1.48
N PRO A 90 15.89 -16.50 1.48
CA PRO A 90 16.85 -17.36 0.79
C PRO A 90 16.52 -17.44 -0.71
N PHE A 91 16.86 -16.39 -1.47
CA PHE A 91 16.52 -16.31 -2.89
C PHE A 91 17.05 -17.46 -3.76
N GLY A 92 18.08 -18.19 -3.30
CA GLY A 92 18.57 -19.39 -3.98
C GLY A 92 17.54 -20.53 -4.07
N SER A 93 16.48 -20.48 -3.25
CA SER A 93 15.38 -21.45 -3.24
C SER A 93 14.31 -21.15 -4.31
N LEU A 94 14.38 -20.00 -4.99
CA LEU A 94 13.51 -19.67 -6.11
C LEU A 94 13.71 -20.66 -7.26
N LYS A 95 12.62 -21.28 -7.72
CA LYS A 95 12.65 -22.27 -8.82
C LYS A 95 12.62 -21.66 -10.22
N ARG A 96 12.37 -20.35 -10.33
CA ARG A 96 12.20 -19.63 -11.60
C ARG A 96 12.41 -18.12 -11.41
N PRO A 97 12.63 -17.36 -12.49
CA PRO A 97 12.42 -15.92 -12.48
C PRO A 97 11.00 -15.60 -12.02
N THR A 98 10.90 -14.66 -11.08
CA THR A 98 9.66 -14.30 -10.37
C THR A 98 9.46 -12.80 -10.41
N LEU A 99 8.20 -12.36 -10.50
CA LEU A 99 7.82 -10.96 -10.35
C LEU A 99 7.63 -10.64 -8.87
N PHE A 100 8.45 -9.75 -8.32
CA PHE A 100 8.25 -9.20 -6.99
C PHE A 100 7.43 -7.91 -7.07
N VAL A 101 6.37 -7.86 -6.26
CA VAL A 101 5.47 -6.71 -6.18
C VAL A 101 5.43 -6.23 -4.74
N ASP A 102 5.64 -4.94 -4.50
CA ASP A 102 5.38 -4.33 -3.19
C ASP A 102 4.07 -3.56 -3.20
N VAL A 103 3.39 -3.51 -2.05
CA VAL A 103 2.18 -2.69 -1.82
C VAL A 103 2.33 -1.75 -0.63
N LEU A 104 3.56 -1.32 -0.33
CA LEU A 104 3.80 -0.41 0.80
C LEU A 104 3.18 0.97 0.51
N SER A 105 3.12 1.86 1.50
CA SER A 105 2.58 3.21 1.29
C SER A 105 3.63 4.28 0.95
N VAL A 106 4.89 3.88 0.77
CA VAL A 106 6.02 4.67 0.25
C VAL A 106 6.70 3.88 -0.86
N LYS A 107 7.40 4.53 -1.80
CA LYS A 107 7.83 3.90 -3.05
C LYS A 107 9.32 3.96 -3.34
N GLU A 108 10.02 5.05 -3.03
CA GLU A 108 11.47 5.10 -3.24
C GLU A 108 12.21 4.04 -2.42
N TYR A 109 11.78 3.84 -1.17
CA TYR A 109 12.39 2.86 -0.28
C TYR A 109 12.27 1.40 -0.77
N PRO A 110 11.06 0.85 -1.05
CA PRO A 110 10.97 -0.50 -1.59
C PRO A 110 11.65 -0.64 -2.94
N ARG A 111 11.52 0.34 -3.85
CA ARG A 111 12.22 0.33 -5.15
C ARG A 111 13.72 0.12 -4.98
N ASN A 112 14.36 0.96 -4.15
CA ASN A 112 15.81 0.95 -3.99
C ASN A 112 16.30 -0.34 -3.30
N LEU A 113 15.59 -0.79 -2.26
CA LEU A 113 15.93 -2.02 -1.57
C LEU A 113 15.77 -3.25 -2.47
N LEU A 114 14.66 -3.36 -3.20
CA LEU A 114 14.38 -4.51 -4.04
C LEU A 114 15.36 -4.59 -5.22
N LEU A 115 15.70 -3.47 -5.84
CA LEU A 115 16.74 -3.43 -6.88
C LEU A 115 18.12 -3.83 -6.37
N GLN A 116 18.43 -3.53 -5.11
CA GLN A 116 19.71 -3.89 -4.48
C GLN A 116 19.79 -5.37 -4.09
N VAL A 117 18.70 -5.95 -3.60
CA VAL A 117 18.73 -7.26 -2.93
C VAL A 117 18.23 -8.41 -3.82
N LEU A 118 17.26 -8.16 -4.70
CA LEU A 118 16.67 -9.23 -5.50
C LEU A 118 17.62 -9.73 -6.58
N PRO A 119 17.58 -11.04 -6.92
CA PRO A 119 18.31 -11.59 -8.06
C PRO A 119 18.10 -10.77 -9.32
N GLU A 120 19.13 -10.64 -10.15
CA GLU A 120 19.07 -9.77 -11.33
C GLU A 120 17.93 -10.17 -12.26
N ASP A 121 17.72 -11.47 -12.49
CA ASP A 121 16.70 -12.04 -13.36
C ASP A 121 15.26 -11.94 -12.84
N SER A 122 15.07 -11.53 -11.58
CA SER A 122 13.74 -11.25 -11.02
C SER A 122 13.22 -9.88 -11.44
N ASP A 123 11.92 -9.80 -11.73
CA ASP A 123 11.25 -8.55 -12.10
C ASP A 123 10.73 -7.82 -10.85
N VAL A 124 10.59 -6.50 -10.95
CA VAL A 124 10.18 -5.61 -9.86
C VAL A 124 9.10 -4.65 -10.35
N LEU A 125 7.94 -4.73 -9.72
CA LEU A 125 6.82 -3.80 -9.88
C LEU A 125 6.54 -3.15 -8.53
N CYS A 126 6.70 -1.84 -8.44
CA CYS A 126 6.34 -1.12 -7.22
C CYS A 126 4.92 -0.61 -7.30
N THR A 127 4.11 -0.81 -6.26
CA THR A 127 2.69 -0.43 -6.30
C THR A 127 2.21 0.21 -5.02
N HIS A 128 1.12 0.97 -5.12
CA HIS A 128 0.39 1.45 -3.97
C HIS A 128 -1.10 1.53 -4.31
N PRO A 129 -1.89 0.54 -3.88
CA PRO A 129 -3.33 0.71 -3.82
C PRO A 129 -3.63 1.82 -2.81
N MET A 130 -4.13 2.97 -3.27
CA MET A 130 -4.41 4.16 -2.43
C MET A 130 -5.68 3.98 -1.58
N PHE A 131 -5.95 2.74 -1.19
CA PHE A 131 -7.13 2.28 -0.49
C PHE A 131 -6.79 1.02 0.30
N GLY A 132 -7.59 0.71 1.32
CA GLY A 132 -7.38 -0.47 2.16
C GLY A 132 -8.69 -1.07 2.65
N PRO A 133 -8.65 -1.90 3.71
CA PRO A 133 -9.82 -2.61 4.21
C PRO A 133 -11.02 -1.71 4.48
N GLU A 134 -10.80 -0.49 4.95
CA GLU A 134 -11.87 0.45 5.30
C GLU A 134 -12.45 1.18 4.07
N SER A 135 -11.60 1.73 3.22
CA SER A 135 -12.01 2.51 2.04
C SER A 135 -12.43 1.63 0.86
N GLY A 136 -11.92 0.40 0.76
CA GLY A 136 -12.23 -0.56 -0.29
C GLY A 136 -13.18 -1.69 0.13
N LYS A 137 -13.84 -1.59 1.30
CA LYS A 137 -14.74 -2.64 1.81
C LYS A 137 -15.91 -3.01 0.89
N ASN A 138 -16.33 -2.07 0.04
CA ASN A 138 -17.48 -2.22 -0.86
C ASN A 138 -17.07 -2.45 -2.33
N GLY A 139 -15.81 -2.80 -2.58
CA GLY A 139 -15.25 -2.93 -3.92
C GLY A 139 -14.21 -1.85 -4.22
N TRP A 140 -13.51 -1.99 -5.35
CA TRP A 140 -12.38 -1.12 -5.73
C TRP A 140 -12.68 -0.17 -6.89
N GLN A 141 -13.94 -0.14 -7.35
CA GLN A 141 -14.38 0.76 -8.41
C GLN A 141 -14.02 2.21 -8.07
N ASP A 142 -13.39 2.88 -9.02
CA ASP A 142 -12.93 4.27 -8.95
C ASP A 142 -11.87 4.57 -7.87
N LEU A 143 -11.39 3.56 -7.14
CA LEU A 143 -10.26 3.72 -6.22
C LEU A 143 -8.95 3.76 -6.99
N THR A 144 -8.02 4.59 -6.55
CA THR A 144 -6.74 4.78 -7.26
C THR A 144 -5.79 3.63 -6.96
N PHE A 145 -5.22 3.04 -8.01
CA PHE A 145 -4.11 2.10 -7.92
C PHE A 145 -2.90 2.71 -8.64
N MET A 146 -1.87 3.06 -7.87
CA MET A 146 -0.60 3.55 -8.39
C MET A 146 0.36 2.40 -8.64
N TYR A 147 1.13 2.47 -9.74
CA TYR A 147 2.21 1.53 -10.01
C TYR A 147 3.38 2.17 -10.77
N ASP A 148 4.57 1.58 -10.61
CA ASP A 148 5.81 1.90 -11.31
C ASP A 148 6.47 0.61 -11.79
N LYS A 149 6.67 0.49 -13.11
CA LYS A 149 7.34 -0.64 -13.76
C LYS A 149 8.87 -0.51 -13.62
N VAL A 150 9.38 -0.74 -12.40
CA VAL A 150 10.78 -0.51 -12.02
C VAL A 150 11.76 -1.37 -12.82
N ARG A 151 11.51 -2.68 -12.94
CA ARG A 151 12.33 -3.62 -13.73
C ARG A 151 11.45 -4.74 -14.25
N ILE A 152 10.96 -4.62 -15.48
CA ILE A 152 10.02 -5.58 -16.09
C ILE A 152 10.61 -6.17 -17.37
N ARG A 153 10.67 -7.50 -17.45
CA ARG A 153 11.08 -8.28 -18.62
C ARG A 153 9.93 -9.13 -19.13
N ASP A 154 9.16 -9.73 -18.22
CA ASP A 154 7.92 -10.43 -18.56
C ASP A 154 6.72 -9.48 -18.49
N GLU A 155 6.52 -8.72 -19.57
CA GLU A 155 5.41 -7.77 -19.72
C GLU A 155 4.03 -8.47 -19.64
N ALA A 156 3.94 -9.73 -20.06
CA ALA A 156 2.68 -10.47 -20.02
C ALA A 156 2.28 -10.83 -18.59
N LEU A 157 3.24 -11.29 -17.77
CA LEU A 157 3.03 -11.55 -16.35
C LEU A 157 2.73 -10.26 -15.58
N CYS A 158 3.51 -9.20 -15.81
CA CYS A 158 3.29 -7.89 -15.20
C CYS A 158 1.89 -7.34 -15.52
N SER A 159 1.50 -7.36 -16.79
CA SER A 159 0.17 -6.91 -17.23
C SER A 159 -0.95 -7.75 -16.62
N SER A 160 -0.75 -9.07 -16.51
CA SER A 160 -1.72 -9.97 -15.87
C SER A 160 -1.92 -9.63 -14.39
N PHE A 161 -0.84 -9.28 -13.68
CA PHE A 161 -0.93 -8.85 -12.28
C PHE A 161 -1.59 -7.48 -12.13
N ILE A 162 -1.21 -6.49 -12.93
CA ILE A 162 -1.83 -5.15 -12.94
C ILE A 162 -3.33 -5.28 -13.23
N ASN A 163 -3.72 -6.23 -14.08
CA ASN A 163 -5.11 -6.45 -14.45
C ASN A 163 -6.01 -6.85 -13.27
N ILE A 164 -5.46 -7.41 -12.18
CA ILE A 164 -6.20 -7.69 -10.94
C ILE A 164 -6.93 -6.43 -10.43
N PHE A 165 -6.28 -5.28 -10.55
CA PHE A 165 -6.79 -4.00 -10.08
C PHE A 165 -7.68 -3.33 -11.14
N SER A 166 -7.27 -3.35 -12.42
CA SER A 166 -8.08 -2.73 -13.47
C SER A 166 -9.41 -3.45 -13.70
N SER A 167 -9.47 -4.78 -13.54
CA SER A 167 -10.72 -5.53 -13.67
C SER A 167 -11.72 -5.27 -12.53
N GLU A 168 -11.27 -4.74 -11.39
CA GLU A 168 -12.16 -4.26 -10.32
C GLU A 168 -12.54 -2.78 -10.48
N GLY A 169 -12.18 -2.16 -11.61
CA GLY A 169 -12.53 -0.77 -11.93
C GLY A 169 -11.66 0.28 -11.26
N CYS A 170 -10.45 -0.08 -10.81
CA CYS A 170 -9.53 0.90 -10.24
C CYS A 170 -9.15 1.98 -11.27
N ARG A 171 -8.91 3.21 -10.80
CA ARG A 171 -8.23 4.25 -11.56
C ARG A 171 -6.73 3.95 -11.58
N MET A 172 -6.26 3.46 -12.72
CA MET A 172 -4.88 3.03 -12.92
C MET A 172 -3.97 4.25 -13.15
N LEU A 173 -2.95 4.42 -12.30
CA LEU A 173 -2.01 5.54 -12.37
C LEU A 173 -0.57 5.01 -12.44
N GLU A 174 0.02 5.05 -13.64
CA GLU A 174 1.45 4.78 -13.81
C GLU A 174 2.24 6.06 -13.50
N MET A 175 3.14 6.00 -12.53
CA MET A 175 3.99 7.14 -12.16
C MET A 175 5.29 6.67 -11.49
N GLY A 176 6.33 7.50 -11.50
CA GLY A 176 7.61 7.16 -10.88
C GLY A 176 7.52 7.09 -9.35
N CYS A 177 8.31 6.21 -8.72
CA CYS A 177 8.37 6.07 -7.26
C CYS A 177 8.70 7.40 -6.52
N GLU A 178 9.60 8.22 -7.08
CA GLU A 178 9.95 9.53 -6.52
C GLU A 178 8.77 10.52 -6.58
N GLU A 179 8.12 10.61 -7.73
CA GLU A 179 6.94 11.46 -7.93
C GLU A 179 5.79 11.03 -7.00
N HIS A 180 5.60 9.72 -6.82
CA HIS A 180 4.65 9.20 -5.86
C HIS A 180 4.97 9.69 -4.44
N ASP A 181 6.21 9.54 -3.98
CA ASP A 181 6.56 9.89 -2.60
C ASP A 181 6.44 11.41 -2.35
N GLU A 182 6.74 12.24 -3.35
CA GLU A 182 6.51 13.68 -3.27
C GLU A 182 5.00 14.01 -3.10
N LEU A 183 4.14 13.42 -3.94
CA LEU A 183 2.69 13.63 -3.84
C LEU A 183 2.10 13.03 -2.56
N ALA A 184 2.54 11.83 -2.17
CA ALA A 184 2.06 11.12 -0.98
C ALA A 184 2.45 11.88 0.30
N ALA A 185 3.61 12.53 0.35
CA ALA A 185 3.97 13.42 1.45
C ALA A 185 2.93 14.54 1.61
N ARG A 186 2.57 15.21 0.52
CA ARG A 186 1.65 16.35 0.51
C ARG A 186 0.18 15.98 0.68
N THR A 187 -0.17 14.71 0.53
CA THR A 187 -1.56 14.21 0.58
C THR A 187 -1.77 13.20 1.69
N GLN A 188 -1.31 11.95 1.52
CA GLN A 188 -1.50 10.87 2.49
C GLN A 188 -0.84 11.19 3.83
N PHE A 189 0.45 11.51 3.85
CA PHE A 189 1.18 11.77 5.08
C PHE A 189 0.59 12.97 5.85
N LEU A 190 0.24 14.05 5.15
CA LEU A 190 -0.46 15.19 5.74
C LEU A 190 -1.81 14.78 6.34
N THR A 191 -2.61 13.98 5.62
CA THR A 191 -3.92 13.50 6.11
C THR A 191 -3.78 12.66 7.37
N HIS A 192 -2.82 11.72 7.40
CA HIS A 192 -2.53 10.93 8.60
C HIS A 192 -2.03 11.79 9.76
N THR A 193 -1.17 12.77 9.49
CA THR A 193 -0.64 13.68 10.51
C THR A 193 -1.77 14.47 11.18
N ILE A 194 -2.66 15.08 10.37
CA ILE A 194 -3.83 15.82 10.90
C ILE A 194 -4.74 14.88 11.68
N GLY A 195 -5.06 13.70 11.14
CA GLY A 195 -5.91 12.73 11.83
C GLY A 195 -5.35 12.26 13.18
N ARG A 196 -4.02 12.07 13.27
CA ARG A 196 -3.33 11.73 14.53
C ARG A 196 -3.31 12.90 15.51
N ILE A 197 -3.06 14.13 15.06
CA ILE A 197 -3.15 15.33 15.91
C ILE A 197 -4.57 15.47 16.48
N LEU A 198 -5.61 15.28 15.66
CA LEU A 198 -7.00 15.30 16.13
C LEU A 198 -7.27 14.22 17.18
N SER A 199 -6.61 13.07 17.06
CA SER A 199 -6.68 12.00 18.07
C SER A 199 -5.98 12.40 19.37
N GLU A 200 -4.79 12.99 19.31
CA GLU A 200 -4.06 13.48 20.49
C GLU A 200 -4.80 14.63 21.20
N MET A 201 -5.53 15.45 20.44
CA MET A 201 -6.43 16.48 20.96
C MET A 201 -7.71 15.91 21.58
N VAL A 202 -7.94 14.58 21.49
CA VAL A 202 -9.14 13.89 21.99
C VAL A 202 -10.43 14.52 21.45
N VAL A 203 -10.44 14.82 20.15
CA VAL A 203 -11.58 15.46 19.48
C VAL A 203 -12.76 14.49 19.42
N GLU A 204 -13.90 14.82 20.03
CA GLU A 204 -15.12 13.99 20.03
C GLU A 204 -16.32 14.72 19.38
N PRO A 205 -17.30 13.97 18.82
CA PRO A 205 -18.54 14.55 18.32
C PRO A 205 -19.31 15.34 19.39
N THR A 206 -20.02 16.38 18.98
CA THR A 206 -20.83 17.24 19.85
C THR A 206 -22.21 17.56 19.23
N PRO A 207 -23.19 18.01 20.04
CA PRO A 207 -24.46 18.51 19.49
C PRO A 207 -24.33 19.76 18.62
N LEU A 208 -23.18 20.45 18.62
CA LEU A 208 -22.91 21.68 17.87
C LEU A 208 -22.10 21.44 16.59
N ASP A 209 -21.92 20.18 16.20
CA ASP A 209 -21.04 19.80 15.09
C ASP A 209 -21.43 20.48 13.78
N THR A 210 -20.51 21.29 13.26
CA THR A 210 -20.60 21.79 11.88
C THR A 210 -20.29 20.67 10.89
N LYS A 211 -20.75 20.82 9.63
CA LYS A 211 -20.40 19.87 8.55
C LYS A 211 -18.89 19.74 8.33
N GLY A 212 -18.12 20.81 8.58
CA GLY A 212 -16.66 20.77 8.51
C GLY A 212 -16.07 19.91 9.63
N PHE A 213 -16.53 20.10 10.86
CA PHE A 213 -16.06 19.33 12.01
C PHE A 213 -16.40 17.83 11.89
N GLN A 214 -17.58 17.48 11.39
CA GLN A 214 -17.96 16.09 11.11
C GLN A 214 -16.95 15.39 10.17
N LYS A 215 -16.40 16.11 9.19
CA LYS A 215 -15.35 15.56 8.30
C LYS A 215 -14.02 15.38 9.03
N LEU A 216 -13.66 16.28 9.95
CA LEU A 216 -12.45 16.14 10.76
C LEU A 216 -12.54 14.91 11.68
N VAL A 217 -13.70 14.68 12.30
CA VAL A 217 -13.96 13.45 13.07
C VAL A 217 -13.79 12.21 12.17
N GLN A 218 -14.34 12.22 10.95
CA GLN A 218 -14.14 11.11 10.01
C GLN A 218 -12.67 10.91 9.62
N VAL A 219 -11.89 11.98 9.47
CA VAL A 219 -10.43 11.90 9.23
C VAL A 219 -9.71 11.30 10.44
N LYS A 220 -10.05 11.71 11.67
CA LYS A 220 -9.55 11.10 12.91
C LYS A 220 -9.84 9.60 12.90
N GLU A 221 -11.11 9.22 12.79
CA GLU A 221 -11.57 7.82 12.84
C GLU A 221 -10.97 6.94 11.75
N GLY A 222 -10.80 7.48 10.53
CA GLY A 222 -10.20 6.75 9.41
C GLY A 222 -8.71 6.47 9.64
N THR A 223 -7.96 7.47 10.12
CA THR A 223 -6.49 7.39 10.23
C THR A 223 -5.99 6.66 11.48
N VAL A 224 -6.78 6.64 12.57
CA VAL A 224 -6.40 5.96 13.82
C VAL A 224 -6.58 4.44 13.77
N LYS A 225 -7.34 3.92 12.81
CA LYS A 225 -7.50 2.47 12.58
C LYS A 225 -6.23 1.81 12.05
N ASP A 226 -5.40 2.58 11.34
CA ASP A 226 -4.09 2.09 10.90
C ASP A 226 -3.12 2.00 12.08
N SER A 227 -2.08 1.17 11.94
CA SER A 227 -1.07 1.04 12.99
C SER A 227 -0.18 2.29 13.07
N PHE A 228 0.36 2.56 14.25
CA PHE A 228 1.38 3.60 14.41
C PHE A 228 2.66 3.28 13.62
N ASP A 229 2.97 2.00 13.42
CA ASP A 229 4.07 1.55 12.56
C ASP A 229 3.88 1.99 11.10
N LEU A 230 2.65 1.94 10.57
CA LEU A 230 2.37 2.44 9.22
C LEU A 230 2.68 3.93 9.14
N PHE A 231 2.11 4.72 10.06
CA PHE A 231 2.32 6.16 10.11
C PHE A 231 3.81 6.53 10.29
N SER A 232 4.52 5.83 11.17
CA SER A 232 5.96 5.98 11.36
C SER A 232 6.73 5.68 10.06
N GLY A 233 6.32 4.64 9.34
CA GLY A 233 6.89 4.29 8.04
C GLY A 233 6.72 5.38 6.99
N LEU A 234 5.55 6.05 6.95
CA LEU A 234 5.30 7.18 6.06
C LEU A 234 6.27 8.34 6.31
N PHE A 235 6.71 8.55 7.56
CA PHE A 235 7.64 9.61 7.90
C PHE A 235 9.11 9.21 7.71
N ILE A 236 9.48 8.01 8.19
CA ILE A 236 10.87 7.54 8.21
C ILE A 236 11.39 7.27 6.80
N HIS A 237 10.54 6.69 5.93
CA HIS A 237 10.94 6.18 4.62
C HIS A 237 10.46 7.02 3.44
N ASN A 238 9.90 8.22 3.68
CA ASN A 238 9.63 9.21 2.65
C ASN A 238 10.44 10.47 2.96
N ARG A 239 11.46 10.77 2.13
CA ARG A 239 12.34 11.92 2.35
C ARG A 239 11.62 13.28 2.28
N PHE A 240 10.49 13.34 1.56
CA PHE A 240 9.66 14.54 1.44
C PHE A 240 8.74 14.77 2.66
N ALA A 241 8.47 13.74 3.45
CA ALA A 241 7.58 13.86 4.63
C ALA A 241 8.15 14.80 5.71
N ARG A 242 9.48 14.87 5.86
CA ARG A 242 10.13 15.80 6.81
C ARG A 242 9.87 17.25 6.46
N GLN A 243 10.02 17.61 5.18
CA GLN A 243 9.73 18.95 4.70
C GLN A 243 8.24 19.26 4.86
N GLN A 244 7.36 18.30 4.57
CA GLN A 244 5.93 18.50 4.74
C GLN A 244 5.52 18.75 6.20
N MET A 245 6.17 18.08 7.16
CA MET A 245 5.95 18.33 8.59
C MET A 245 6.37 19.76 8.98
N GLN A 246 7.53 20.22 8.53
CA GLN A 246 7.99 21.60 8.77
C GLN A 246 7.02 22.64 8.18
N ILE A 247 6.52 22.40 6.96
CA ILE A 247 5.52 23.26 6.32
C ILE A 247 4.23 23.34 7.17
N LEU A 248 3.78 22.21 7.72
CA LEU A 248 2.61 22.17 8.59
C LEU A 248 2.83 22.97 9.89
N GLU A 249 3.97 22.78 10.55
CA GLU A 249 4.35 23.49 11.78
C GLU A 249 4.42 25.01 11.55
N GLU A 250 5.10 25.44 10.48
CA GLU A 250 5.17 26.86 10.12
C GLU A 250 3.78 27.45 9.80
N ALA A 251 2.94 26.69 9.09
CA ALA A 251 1.60 27.13 8.75
C ALA A 251 0.72 27.30 10.01
N PHE A 252 0.89 26.41 10.99
CA PHE A 252 0.23 26.51 12.29
C PHE A 252 0.67 27.76 13.04
N GLU A 253 1.98 27.99 13.18
CA GLU A 253 2.49 29.16 13.92
C GLU A 253 2.14 30.49 13.22
N LYS A 254 2.25 30.56 11.88
CA LYS A 254 1.81 31.73 11.09
C LYS A 254 0.32 32.03 11.29
N THR A 255 -0.51 31.00 11.40
CA THR A 255 -1.96 31.17 11.64
C THR A 255 -2.22 31.67 13.05
N LYS A 256 -1.54 31.11 14.04
CA LYS A 256 -1.61 31.54 15.45
C LYS A 256 -1.15 32.99 15.63
N GLN A 257 -0.03 33.38 15.04
CA GLN A 257 0.49 34.75 15.09
C GLN A 257 -0.51 35.76 14.54
N LYS A 258 -1.13 35.47 13.38
CA LYS A 258 -2.17 36.34 12.80
C LYS A 258 -3.36 36.57 13.72
N LEU A 259 -3.73 35.58 14.55
CA LEU A 259 -4.81 35.71 15.53
C LEU A 259 -4.38 36.58 16.72
N GLN A 260 -3.14 36.42 17.19
CA GLN A 260 -2.59 37.23 18.29
C GLN A 260 -2.44 38.70 17.89
N GLU A 261 -1.88 38.98 16.70
CA GLU A 261 -1.76 40.34 16.17
C GLU A 261 -3.11 41.04 16.05
N ARG A 262 -4.17 40.32 15.64
CA ARG A 262 -5.52 40.89 15.61
C ARG A 262 -6.05 41.19 17.00
N LEU A 263 -5.81 40.30 17.98
CA LEU A 263 -6.24 40.52 19.36
C LEU A 263 -5.57 41.77 19.96
N ASP A 264 -4.27 41.93 19.74
CA ASP A 264 -3.51 43.07 20.24
C ASP A 264 -3.96 44.40 19.61
N ASN A 265 -4.32 44.39 18.32
CA ASN A 265 -4.87 45.56 17.63
C ASN A 265 -6.33 45.89 18.02
N THR A 266 -7.01 45.02 18.76
CA THR A 266 -8.38 45.24 19.24
C THR A 266 -8.42 45.70 20.71
N ARG A 267 -7.25 45.80 21.37
CA ARG A 267 -7.06 46.31 22.73
C ARG A 267 -6.58 47.75 22.70
#